data_AF-A0A8J6DHK1-F1
#
_entry.id   AF-A0A8J6DHK1-F1
#
_cell.length_a   1.000
_cell.length_b   1.000
_cell.length_c   1.000
_cell.angle_alpha   90.00
_cell.angle_beta   90.00
_cell.angle_gamma   90.00
#
_symmetry.space_group_name_H-M   'P 1'
#
loop_
_entity.id
_entity.type
_entity.pdbx_description
1 polymer ?
#
loop_
_entity_poly.entity_id
_entity_poly.type
_entity_poly.pdbx_seq_one_letter_code
_entity_poly.pdbx_strand_id
1 'polypeptide(L)'
;AGGAGCGPEGERVHHSAGQSRPPARSPARGSGSRGLLGPGPSLLGLGTRRRACGRPTVLGWALRPREAPAEIRRLAGKLEEQERETQRLLSRPQREREEEVLLLRRSVAEKERARTASAVLCRSLADETHRLRRTLAATAHMCQHLASCPGEQQRAHVDAGGGSPEVGPERPWSVAVGPPEHTGEATSVQVVEKLREENRLLRQQVARAEDLNAKWQHYDGSRDEDVRGLQAPSPPELLRKEIARLNRQLAEEMSGHRTARLALEAARRARDAALERVQVLEQQAGGAGGGQCGLGSGGVGRAALSRSQSGVVTAARVQILAYKDDFTSERADRERAQSRIHELEETVASLRRQASLRQVARPAPPAPRVRGPLREGRRSPTRAEPDASAPAVSAGQRPGTAPCPESPGEGGHPGAPQRGQGDLQCPHCLRGSGDDQGEELFRHVAECCR
;
A
#
# COMPACT_ATOMS: atom_id res chain seq x y z
N ALA A 1 32.75 56.13 -20.12
CA ALA A 1 31.29 56.31 -20.04
C ALA A 1 30.78 55.27 -19.04
N GLY A 2 30.35 55.56 -17.81
CA GLY A 2 29.91 56.82 -17.20
C GLY A 2 28.42 56.71 -16.82
N GLY A 3 28.11 56.84 -15.52
CA GLY A 3 26.76 56.96 -14.95
C GLY A 3 26.36 55.74 -14.11
N ALA A 4 26.47 55.67 -12.78
CA ALA A 4 26.21 56.62 -11.69
C ALA A 4 24.72 57.00 -11.53
N GLY A 5 24.16 56.69 -10.35
CA GLY A 5 22.84 57.10 -9.90
C GLY A 5 22.71 56.91 -8.40
N CYS A 6 23.12 57.93 -7.63
CA CYS A 6 22.90 58.10 -6.20
C CYS A 6 21.46 58.57 -5.89
N GLY A 7 21.03 58.39 -4.62
CA GLY A 7 19.70 58.73 -4.03
C GLY A 7 19.33 60.22 -3.99
N PRO A 8 18.38 60.67 -3.12
CA PRO A 8 18.67 60.85 -1.68
C PRO A 8 17.47 60.70 -0.68
N GLU A 9 17.84 60.63 0.62
CA GLU A 9 17.29 61.27 1.85
C GLU A 9 15.76 61.40 2.10
N GLY A 10 15.17 61.33 3.30
CA GLY A 10 15.60 61.29 4.70
C GLY A 10 14.38 61.54 5.64
N GLU A 11 14.51 61.23 6.94
CA GLU A 11 13.83 61.81 8.15
C GLU A 11 13.66 60.75 9.29
N ARG A 12 14.46 60.84 10.37
CA ARG A 12 14.15 61.38 11.74
C ARG A 12 13.06 60.61 12.50
N VAL A 13 13.43 59.72 13.44
CA VAL A 13 13.73 59.91 14.89
C VAL A 13 12.53 60.40 15.71
N HIS A 14 12.03 59.52 16.61
CA HIS A 14 11.65 59.88 17.97
C HIS A 14 11.90 58.72 18.95
N HIS A 15 12.55 59.06 20.07
CA HIS A 15 12.86 58.24 21.23
C HIS A 15 11.64 57.91 22.09
N SER A 16 11.67 56.78 22.81
CA SER A 16 11.32 56.77 24.25
C SER A 16 11.85 55.52 24.96
N ALA A 17 12.35 55.78 26.16
CA ALA A 17 13.08 54.90 27.04
C ALA A 17 12.16 54.13 28.00
N GLY A 18 12.66 53.01 28.53
CA GLY A 18 11.99 52.25 29.59
C GLY A 18 12.95 51.24 30.23
N GLN A 19 13.83 51.73 31.09
CA GLN A 19 14.70 50.93 31.95
C GLN A 19 13.87 50.27 33.06
N SER A 20 14.20 49.04 33.46
CA SER A 20 14.15 48.58 34.86
C SER A 20 14.80 47.19 35.05
N ARG A 21 15.74 47.16 36.00
CA ARG A 21 16.44 46.03 36.65
C ARG A 21 16.50 46.41 38.15
N PRO A 22 16.95 45.56 39.09
CA PRO A 22 16.51 44.22 39.55
C PRO A 22 16.11 44.33 41.07
N PRO A 23 16.15 43.31 41.98
CA PRO A 23 17.40 42.64 42.41
C PRO A 23 17.30 41.17 42.88
N ALA A 24 18.49 40.60 43.10
CA ALA A 24 18.78 39.30 43.70
C ALA A 24 18.77 39.34 45.24
N ARG A 25 18.57 38.18 45.88
CA ARG A 25 19.08 37.84 47.23
C ARG A 25 19.39 36.34 47.34
N SER A 26 20.63 36.04 47.73
CA SER A 26 21.13 34.73 48.18
C SER A 26 21.29 34.74 49.73
N PRO A 27 22.08 33.87 50.39
CA PRO A 27 21.65 32.60 51.01
C PRO A 27 22.06 32.49 52.51
N ALA A 28 21.63 31.43 53.22
CA ALA A 28 22.15 30.96 54.52
C ALA A 28 21.36 29.71 54.91
N ARG A 29 21.80 28.65 55.60
CA ARG A 29 23.00 28.10 56.28
C ARG A 29 22.61 26.61 56.45
N GLY A 30 23.44 25.58 56.44
CA GLY A 30 24.74 25.39 57.05
C GLY A 30 24.66 24.14 57.95
N SER A 31 25.67 23.25 57.85
CA SER A 31 26.13 22.23 58.82
C SER A 31 25.14 21.12 59.25
N GLY A 32 25.50 19.84 59.39
CA GLY A 32 26.80 19.16 59.39
C GLY A 32 26.71 17.88 60.24
N SER A 33 27.51 16.87 59.86
CA SER A 33 28.07 15.80 60.71
C SER A 33 27.11 14.69 61.21
N ARG A 34 27.21 13.48 60.64
CA ARG A 34 28.08 12.35 61.04
C ARG A 34 27.71 11.72 62.39
N GLY A 35 27.23 10.48 62.32
CA GLY A 35 27.91 9.36 62.98
C GLY A 35 27.21 8.69 64.15
N LEU A 36 26.98 7.39 63.96
CA LEU A 36 27.34 6.30 64.87
C LEU A 36 26.29 5.77 65.88
N LEU A 37 26.20 4.43 65.83
CA LEU A 37 25.84 3.45 66.86
C LEU A 37 24.35 3.08 67.03
N GLY A 38 24.04 1.85 66.60
CA GLY A 38 23.03 1.00 67.25
C GLY A 38 23.49 0.60 68.67
N PRO A 39 22.62 0.00 69.49
CA PRO A 39 22.17 -1.38 69.24
C PRO A 39 20.67 -1.63 69.54
N GLY A 40 20.12 -2.73 69.02
CA GLY A 40 18.85 -3.30 69.53
C GLY A 40 19.09 -4.14 70.80
N PRO A 41 18.27 -5.16 71.07
CA PRO A 41 16.81 -5.27 71.02
C PRO A 41 16.25 -5.76 72.39
N SER A 42 14.94 -5.63 72.66
CA SER A 42 14.14 -6.48 73.58
C SER A 42 12.69 -5.96 73.56
N LEU A 43 11.73 -6.68 72.98
CA LEU A 43 10.91 -7.75 73.57
C LEU A 43 10.01 -7.31 74.73
N LEU A 44 8.77 -7.82 74.68
CA LEU A 44 7.59 -7.60 75.54
C LEU A 44 6.79 -6.36 75.09
N GLY A 45 5.56 -6.45 74.59
CA GLY A 45 4.50 -7.43 74.81
C GLY A 45 3.31 -6.71 75.43
N LEU A 46 2.09 -7.00 74.94
CA LEU A 46 0.77 -6.54 75.43
C LEU A 46 0.38 -5.14 74.91
N GLY A 47 -0.51 -5.01 73.93
CA GLY A 47 -1.95 -5.25 74.06
C GLY A 47 -2.63 -3.89 74.25
N THR A 48 -3.39 -3.36 73.30
CA THR A 48 -4.83 -3.62 73.25
C THR A 48 -5.49 -2.92 72.05
N ARG A 49 -6.56 -3.57 71.61
CA ARG A 49 -7.52 -3.24 70.55
C ARG A 49 -8.06 -1.80 70.61
N ARG A 50 -8.28 -1.16 69.45
CA ARG A 50 -9.63 -0.92 68.90
C ARG A 50 -9.63 -0.25 67.51
N ARG A 51 -10.61 -0.72 66.73
CA ARG A 51 -11.09 -0.40 65.38
C ARG A 51 -11.20 1.10 65.06
N ALA A 52 -10.95 1.46 63.80
CA ALA A 52 -11.97 2.07 62.93
C ALA A 52 -11.46 2.13 61.48
N CYS A 53 -12.28 1.61 60.57
CA CYS A 53 -12.09 1.57 59.12
C CYS A 53 -12.42 2.93 58.50
N GLY A 54 -11.69 3.34 57.46
CA GLY A 54 -12.18 4.40 56.56
C GLY A 54 -11.12 5.11 55.72
N ARG A 55 -10.63 4.46 54.65
CA ARG A 55 -10.39 5.03 53.29
C ARG A 55 -9.76 3.97 52.38
N PRO A 56 -10.27 3.72 51.16
CA PRO A 56 -9.67 2.76 50.25
C PRO A 56 -8.44 3.38 49.60
N THR A 57 -7.29 2.75 49.84
CA THR A 57 -6.04 3.01 49.12
C THR A 57 -6.18 2.49 47.70
N VAL A 58 -5.82 3.33 46.74
CA VAL A 58 -5.51 2.94 45.35
C VAL A 58 -4.39 1.91 45.39
N LEU A 59 -4.74 0.63 45.30
CA LEU A 59 -3.85 -0.44 44.87
C LEU A 59 -4.18 -0.65 43.39
N GLY A 60 -3.42 -0.11 42.44
CA GLY A 60 -1.97 -0.13 42.42
C GLY A 60 -1.58 -1.55 42.06
N TRP A 61 -1.30 -1.76 40.78
CA TRP A 61 -1.01 -3.04 40.14
C TRP A 61 0.11 -3.75 40.88
N ALA A 62 -0.27 -4.57 41.84
CA ALA A 62 0.66 -5.28 42.68
C ALA A 62 0.28 -6.76 42.62
N LEU A 63 1.26 -7.52 42.11
CA LEU A 63 1.56 -8.91 42.45
C LEU A 63 1.16 -10.00 41.43
N ARG A 64 2.03 -10.20 40.43
CA ARG A 64 2.72 -11.51 40.29
C ARG A 64 4.25 -11.32 40.29
N PRO A 65 4.89 -11.07 41.44
CA PRO A 65 6.32 -10.75 41.50
C PRO A 65 7.21 -11.99 41.60
N ARG A 66 6.62 -13.19 41.74
CA ARG A 66 7.39 -14.43 41.88
C ARG A 66 7.77 -15.08 40.56
N GLU A 67 7.02 -14.82 39.50
CA GLU A 67 7.26 -15.42 38.16
C GLU A 67 8.00 -14.46 37.22
N ALA A 68 7.82 -13.14 37.38
CA ALA A 68 8.47 -12.13 36.54
C ALA A 68 10.00 -12.27 36.46
N PRO A 69 10.75 -12.54 37.56
CA PRO A 69 12.20 -12.68 37.49
C PRO A 69 12.66 -13.99 36.82
N ALA A 70 11.83 -15.04 36.83
CA ALA A 70 12.13 -16.30 36.15
C ALA A 70 11.84 -16.20 34.65
N GLU A 71 10.73 -15.55 34.29
CA GLU A 71 10.35 -15.29 32.91
C GLU A 71 11.32 -14.32 32.22
N ILE A 72 11.75 -13.25 32.90
CA ILE A 72 12.77 -12.32 32.39
C ILE A 72 14.08 -13.06 32.10
N ARG A 73 14.51 -13.98 32.97
CA ARG A 73 15.72 -14.80 32.74
C ARG A 73 15.56 -15.75 31.57
N ARG A 74 14.39 -16.35 31.39
CA ARG A 74 14.08 -17.22 30.25
C ARG A 74 14.13 -16.44 28.93
N LEU A 75 13.51 -15.27 28.90
CA LEU A 75 13.50 -14.39 27.72
C LEU A 75 14.90 -13.83 27.42
N ALA A 76 15.67 -13.47 28.44
CA ALA A 76 17.06 -13.07 28.28
C ALA A 76 17.91 -14.19 27.64
N GLY A 77 17.75 -15.44 28.11
CA GLY A 77 18.43 -16.59 27.51
C GLY A 77 18.06 -16.83 26.04
N LYS A 78 16.77 -16.70 25.69
CA LYS A 78 16.31 -16.78 24.29
C LYS A 78 16.89 -15.65 23.42
N LEU A 79 16.95 -14.44 23.97
CA LEU A 79 17.51 -13.28 23.28
C LEU A 79 19.02 -13.47 23.04
N GLU A 80 19.75 -13.97 24.02
CA GLU A 80 21.19 -14.28 23.89
C GLU A 80 21.45 -15.39 22.87
N GLU A 81 20.59 -16.42 22.82
CA GLU A 81 20.70 -17.48 21.81
C GLU A 81 20.41 -16.95 20.41
N GLN A 82 19.40 -16.09 20.26
CA GLN A 82 19.07 -15.40 19.02
C GLN A 82 20.17 -14.40 18.61
N GLU A 83 20.80 -13.72 19.57
CA GLU A 83 21.95 -12.85 19.33
C GLU A 83 23.17 -13.66 18.85
N ARG A 84 23.43 -14.83 19.45
CA ARG A 84 24.48 -15.74 18.98
C ARG A 84 24.18 -16.31 17.60
N GLU A 85 22.92 -16.63 17.29
CA GLU A 85 22.51 -17.10 15.98
C GLU A 85 22.66 -16.00 14.91
N THR A 86 22.15 -14.80 15.18
CA THR A 86 22.32 -13.65 14.28
C THR A 86 23.79 -13.30 14.10
N GLN A 87 24.60 -13.36 15.17
CA GLN A 87 26.05 -13.14 15.08
C GLN A 87 26.75 -14.23 14.27
N ARG A 88 26.31 -15.50 14.35
CA ARG A 88 26.79 -16.60 13.49
C ARG A 88 26.42 -16.39 12.01
N LEU A 89 25.20 -15.95 11.74
CA LEU A 89 24.79 -15.60 10.38
C LEU A 89 25.56 -14.40 9.85
N LEU A 90 25.85 -13.40 10.69
CA LEU A 90 26.61 -12.18 10.37
C LEU A 90 28.13 -12.37 10.31
N SER A 91 28.68 -13.41 10.92
CA SER A 91 30.11 -13.76 10.82
C SER A 91 30.43 -14.67 9.63
N ARG A 92 29.42 -15.26 8.99
CA ARG A 92 29.60 -16.10 7.79
C ARG A 92 30.28 -15.31 6.66
N PRO A 93 31.28 -15.86 5.95
CA PRO A 93 31.98 -15.15 4.89
C PRO A 93 31.03 -14.59 3.83
N GLN A 94 31.25 -13.35 3.41
CA GLN A 94 30.38 -12.65 2.46
C GLN A 94 30.21 -13.44 1.14
N ARG A 95 31.29 -14.07 0.66
CA ARG A 95 31.29 -14.91 -0.54
C ARG A 95 30.31 -16.08 -0.47
N GLU A 96 30.20 -16.76 0.68
CA GLU A 96 29.27 -17.89 0.83
C GLU A 96 27.81 -17.44 0.78
N ARG A 97 27.50 -16.27 1.36
CA ARG A 97 26.16 -15.68 1.28
C ARG A 97 25.84 -15.27 -0.16
N GLU A 98 26.80 -14.70 -0.87
CA GLU A 98 26.63 -14.34 -2.28
C GLU A 98 26.41 -15.57 -3.17
N GLU A 99 27.16 -16.66 -2.95
CA GLU A 99 26.97 -17.94 -3.65
C GLU A 99 25.59 -18.55 -3.38
N GLU A 100 25.12 -18.52 -2.13
CA GLU A 100 23.78 -18.99 -1.75
C GLU A 100 22.67 -18.14 -2.39
N VAL A 101 22.82 -16.81 -2.38
CA VAL A 101 21.89 -15.88 -3.04
C VAL A 101 21.83 -16.15 -4.55
N LEU A 102 22.97 -16.44 -5.19
CA LEU A 102 23.01 -16.79 -6.62
C LEU A 102 22.33 -18.12 -6.91
N LEU A 103 22.48 -19.14 -6.04
CA LEU A 103 21.76 -20.40 -6.16
C LEU A 103 20.25 -20.22 -5.99
N LEU A 104 19.82 -19.46 -4.99
CA LEU A 104 18.41 -19.16 -4.76
C LEU A 104 17.80 -18.38 -5.93
N ARG A 105 18.52 -17.39 -6.48
CA ARG A 105 18.07 -16.65 -7.67
C ARG A 105 17.91 -17.56 -8.89
N ARG A 106 18.83 -18.50 -9.11
CA ARG A 106 18.72 -19.50 -10.19
C ARG A 106 17.51 -20.41 -9.98
N SER A 107 17.34 -20.95 -8.77
CA SER A 107 16.20 -21.81 -8.45
C SER A 107 14.86 -21.10 -8.60
N VAL A 108 14.77 -19.84 -8.18
CA VAL A 108 13.56 -19.02 -8.38
C VAL A 108 13.30 -18.78 -9.87
N ALA A 109 14.32 -18.42 -10.65
CA ALA A 109 14.18 -18.22 -12.09
C ALA A 109 13.72 -19.50 -12.82
N GLU A 110 14.23 -20.66 -12.42
CA GLU A 110 13.80 -21.95 -12.96
C GLU A 110 12.35 -22.28 -12.59
N LYS A 111 11.94 -22.03 -11.35
CA LYS A 111 10.55 -22.20 -10.92
C LYS A 111 9.60 -21.27 -11.68
N GLU A 112 9.99 -20.03 -11.93
CA GLU A 112 9.18 -19.10 -12.75
C GLU A 112 9.10 -19.55 -14.22
N ARG A 113 10.19 -20.08 -14.79
CA ARG A 113 10.15 -20.69 -16.13
C ARG A 113 9.22 -21.89 -16.19
N ALA A 114 9.26 -22.77 -15.17
CA ALA A 114 8.35 -23.91 -15.10
C ALA A 114 6.89 -23.47 -14.95
N ARG A 115 6.60 -22.46 -14.11
CA ARG A 115 5.26 -21.89 -13.93
C ARG A 115 4.72 -21.29 -15.22
N THR A 116 5.53 -20.51 -15.92
CA THR A 116 5.14 -19.89 -17.20
C THR A 116 4.88 -20.94 -18.29
N ALA A 117 5.73 -21.96 -18.40
CA ALA A 117 5.51 -23.08 -19.32
C ALA A 117 4.23 -23.85 -18.99
N SER A 118 4.00 -24.17 -17.71
CA SER A 118 2.76 -24.83 -17.26
C SER A 118 1.53 -23.99 -17.58
N ALA A 119 1.55 -22.68 -17.34
CA ALA A 119 0.43 -21.79 -17.65
C ALA A 119 0.10 -21.74 -19.16
N VAL A 120 1.11 -21.78 -20.04
CA VAL A 120 0.89 -21.86 -21.49
C VAL A 120 0.24 -23.19 -21.88
N LEU A 121 0.73 -24.31 -21.34
CA LEU A 121 0.15 -25.63 -21.61
C LEU A 121 -1.29 -25.73 -21.12
N CYS A 122 -1.59 -25.25 -19.91
CA CYS A 122 -2.95 -25.25 -19.36
C CYS A 122 -3.91 -24.44 -20.22
N ARG A 123 -3.48 -23.26 -20.71
CA ARG A 123 -4.29 -22.45 -21.64
C ARG A 123 -4.52 -23.18 -22.97
N SER A 124 -3.47 -23.74 -23.57
CA SER A 124 -3.59 -24.47 -24.84
C SER A 124 -4.51 -25.68 -24.73
N LEU A 125 -4.45 -26.43 -23.61
CA LEU A 125 -5.34 -27.56 -23.37
C LEU A 125 -6.79 -27.11 -23.14
N ALA A 126 -7.00 -25.99 -22.45
CA ALA A 126 -8.33 -25.39 -22.30
C ALA A 126 -8.91 -24.94 -23.65
N ASP A 127 -8.10 -24.34 -24.52
CA ASP A 127 -8.53 -23.90 -25.85
C ASP A 127 -8.89 -25.10 -26.75
N GLU A 128 -8.09 -26.17 -26.72
CA GLU A 128 -8.38 -27.37 -27.51
C GLU A 128 -9.64 -28.09 -26.99
N THR A 129 -9.83 -28.17 -25.67
CA THR A 129 -11.07 -28.73 -25.11
C THR A 129 -12.30 -27.90 -25.49
N HIS A 130 -12.21 -26.57 -25.50
CA HIS A 130 -13.28 -25.71 -26.01
C HIS A 130 -13.52 -25.89 -27.52
N ARG A 131 -12.47 -26.06 -28.32
CA ARG A 131 -12.58 -26.34 -29.76
C ARG A 131 -13.28 -27.68 -30.01
N LEU A 132 -12.89 -28.73 -29.30
CA LEU A 132 -13.51 -30.04 -29.39
C LEU A 132 -14.98 -30.00 -28.96
N ARG A 133 -15.31 -29.33 -27.85
CA ARG A 133 -16.70 -29.13 -27.42
C ARG A 133 -17.55 -28.42 -28.47
N ARG A 134 -17.03 -27.35 -29.09
CA ARG A 134 -17.73 -26.64 -30.18
C ARG A 134 -17.96 -27.53 -31.39
N THR A 135 -16.95 -28.31 -31.75
CA THR A 135 -17.04 -29.26 -32.89
C THR A 135 -18.08 -30.34 -32.59
N LEU A 136 -18.05 -30.94 -31.40
CA LEU A 136 -19.03 -31.93 -30.95
C LEU A 136 -20.45 -31.37 -30.88
N ALA A 137 -20.62 -30.12 -30.44
CA ALA A 137 -21.92 -29.46 -30.46
C ALA A 137 -22.42 -29.24 -31.89
N ALA A 138 -21.56 -28.80 -32.80
CA ALA A 138 -21.91 -28.62 -34.21
C ALA A 138 -22.29 -29.95 -34.87
N THR A 139 -21.52 -31.02 -34.63
CA THR A 139 -21.86 -32.36 -35.14
C THR A 139 -23.15 -32.90 -34.52
N ALA A 140 -23.38 -32.68 -33.22
CA ALA A 140 -24.63 -33.04 -32.58
C ALA A 140 -25.84 -32.30 -33.20
N HIS A 141 -25.71 -31.00 -33.49
CA HIS A 141 -26.76 -30.24 -34.18
C HIS A 141 -27.02 -30.76 -35.60
N MET A 142 -25.98 -31.11 -36.36
CA MET A 142 -26.15 -31.73 -37.68
C MET A 142 -26.87 -33.08 -37.58
N CYS A 143 -26.47 -33.94 -36.64
CA CYS A 143 -27.15 -35.22 -36.41
C CYS A 143 -28.62 -35.03 -36.00
N GLN A 144 -28.92 -34.04 -35.15
CA GLN A 144 -30.30 -33.70 -34.78
C GLN A 144 -31.10 -33.25 -36.00
N HIS A 145 -30.54 -32.38 -36.82
CA HIS A 145 -31.18 -31.91 -38.06
C HIS A 145 -31.48 -33.08 -39.01
N LEU A 146 -30.49 -33.96 -39.24
CA LEU A 146 -30.65 -35.15 -40.08
C LEU A 146 -31.68 -36.13 -39.51
N ALA A 147 -31.80 -36.24 -38.19
CA ALA A 147 -32.82 -37.06 -37.52
C ALA A 147 -34.24 -36.44 -37.59
N SER A 148 -34.35 -35.12 -37.72
CA SER A 148 -35.64 -34.41 -37.89
C SER A 148 -36.13 -34.37 -39.35
N CYS A 149 -35.23 -34.36 -40.33
CA CYS A 149 -35.55 -34.34 -41.77
C CYS A 149 -36.29 -35.56 -42.39
N PRO A 150 -36.37 -36.77 -41.80
CA PRO A 150 -37.07 -37.89 -42.46
C PRO A 150 -38.60 -37.74 -42.50
N GLY A 151 -39.17 -36.85 -41.68
CA GLY A 151 -40.63 -36.70 -41.57
C GLY A 151 -41.28 -35.81 -42.64
N GLU A 152 -40.53 -34.90 -43.26
CA GLU A 152 -41.08 -33.93 -44.25
C GLU A 152 -41.01 -34.46 -45.68
N GLN A 153 -39.94 -35.19 -46.04
CA GLN A 153 -39.79 -35.79 -47.37
C GLN A 153 -40.81 -36.91 -47.62
N GLN A 154 -41.19 -37.66 -46.57
CA GLN A 154 -42.18 -38.75 -46.67
C GLN A 154 -43.63 -38.20 -46.75
N ARG A 155 -43.94 -37.10 -46.05
CA ARG A 155 -45.28 -36.47 -46.11
C ARG A 155 -45.57 -35.82 -47.47
N ALA A 156 -44.54 -35.32 -48.16
CA ALA A 156 -44.69 -34.80 -49.53
C ALA A 156 -44.81 -35.89 -50.61
N HIS A 157 -44.33 -37.12 -50.36
CA HIS A 157 -44.35 -38.22 -51.34
C HIS A 157 -45.53 -39.19 -51.17
N VAL A 158 -46.15 -39.26 -49.99
CA VAL A 158 -47.31 -40.14 -49.75
C VAL A 158 -48.61 -39.56 -50.33
N ASP A 159 -48.70 -38.24 -50.57
CA ASP A 159 -49.87 -37.58 -51.17
C ASP A 159 -49.80 -37.43 -52.71
N ALA A 160 -48.77 -37.96 -53.37
CA ALA A 160 -48.57 -37.83 -54.83
C ALA A 160 -48.70 -39.16 -55.60
N GLY A 161 -49.59 -40.06 -55.15
CA GLY A 161 -49.83 -41.36 -55.78
C GLY A 161 -51.29 -41.62 -56.10
N GLY A 162 -51.80 -41.06 -57.20
CA GLY A 162 -53.06 -41.53 -57.80
C GLY A 162 -53.79 -40.54 -58.72
N GLY A 163 -53.54 -40.62 -60.04
CA GLY A 163 -54.57 -40.37 -61.06
C GLY A 163 -54.56 -39.03 -61.84
N SER A 164 -53.72 -38.99 -62.88
CA SER A 164 -53.85 -38.44 -64.25
C SER A 164 -54.88 -37.33 -64.66
N PRO A 165 -54.58 -36.60 -65.76
CA PRO A 165 -55.00 -35.22 -66.01
C PRO A 165 -56.09 -35.07 -67.09
N GLU A 166 -56.82 -33.95 -67.08
CA GLU A 166 -57.43 -33.38 -68.29
C GLU A 166 -57.21 -31.86 -68.33
N VAL A 167 -56.31 -31.48 -69.25
CA VAL A 167 -56.36 -30.40 -70.26
C VAL A 167 -56.93 -29.02 -69.87
N GLY A 168 -56.16 -27.96 -70.18
CA GLY A 168 -56.44 -26.53 -69.93
C GLY A 168 -57.52 -25.90 -70.83
N PRO A 169 -57.53 -24.57 -71.14
CA PRO A 169 -56.39 -23.65 -71.22
C PRO A 169 -56.59 -22.27 -70.55
N GLU A 170 -55.53 -21.49 -70.61
CA GLU A 170 -55.41 -20.06 -70.31
C GLU A 170 -56.62 -19.20 -70.69
N ARG A 171 -57.04 -18.29 -69.80
CA ARG A 171 -57.45 -16.90 -70.14
C ARG A 171 -57.73 -16.03 -68.89
N PRO A 172 -57.80 -14.70 -69.03
CA PRO A 172 -56.91 -13.75 -68.34
C PRO A 172 -57.59 -13.03 -67.18
N TRP A 173 -56.78 -12.44 -66.30
CA TRP A 173 -57.23 -11.54 -65.25
C TRP A 173 -58.13 -10.45 -65.85
N SER A 174 -59.43 -10.59 -65.62
CA SER A 174 -60.42 -9.57 -65.95
C SER A 174 -61.02 -9.16 -64.62
N VAL A 175 -60.63 -7.95 -64.22
CA VAL A 175 -61.12 -7.23 -63.05
C VAL A 175 -62.65 -7.19 -63.09
N ALA A 176 -63.29 -8.07 -62.35
CA ALA A 176 -64.67 -7.91 -61.94
C ALA A 176 -64.65 -7.10 -60.64
N VAL A 177 -64.83 -5.79 -60.77
CA VAL A 177 -65.31 -4.93 -59.68
C VAL A 177 -66.73 -5.40 -59.35
N GLY A 178 -66.84 -6.39 -58.45
CA GLY A 178 -68.05 -6.64 -57.67
C GLY A 178 -67.91 -5.93 -56.32
N PRO A 179 -69.01 -5.46 -55.70
CA PRO A 179 -68.93 -4.77 -54.41
C PRO A 179 -68.32 -5.72 -53.37
N PRO A 180 -67.37 -5.28 -52.52
CA PRO A 180 -66.82 -6.16 -51.51
C PRO A 180 -67.91 -6.44 -50.47
N GLU A 181 -68.31 -7.70 -50.36
CA GLU A 181 -69.10 -8.16 -49.22
C GLU A 181 -68.27 -7.95 -47.94
N HIS A 182 -68.83 -7.16 -47.01
CA HIS A 182 -68.18 -6.60 -45.82
C HIS A 182 -67.87 -7.60 -44.69
N THR A 183 -67.51 -8.84 -45.00
CA THR A 183 -67.16 -9.87 -43.98
C THR A 183 -65.64 -10.04 -43.79
N GLY A 184 -64.81 -9.52 -44.70
CA GLY A 184 -63.34 -9.50 -44.56
C GLY A 184 -62.75 -8.28 -43.84
N GLU A 185 -63.52 -7.18 -43.73
CA GLU A 185 -63.07 -5.97 -43.03
C GLU A 185 -62.95 -6.20 -41.53
N ALA A 186 -63.90 -6.90 -40.91
CA ALA A 186 -63.89 -7.17 -39.47
C ALA A 186 -62.67 -8.03 -39.04
N THR A 187 -62.30 -9.05 -39.82
CA THR A 187 -61.10 -9.87 -39.59
C THR A 187 -59.81 -9.08 -39.85
N SER A 188 -59.78 -8.23 -40.88
CA SER A 188 -58.63 -7.35 -41.14
C SER A 188 -58.42 -6.31 -40.03
N VAL A 189 -59.50 -5.72 -39.52
CA VAL A 189 -59.47 -4.75 -38.41
C VAL A 189 -58.98 -5.41 -37.12
N GLN A 190 -59.45 -6.63 -36.80
CA GLN A 190 -58.97 -7.41 -35.66
C GLN A 190 -57.47 -7.73 -35.73
N VAL A 191 -56.97 -8.12 -36.92
CA VAL A 191 -55.54 -8.37 -37.13
C VAL A 191 -54.73 -7.08 -36.96
N VAL A 192 -55.21 -5.96 -37.49
CA VAL A 192 -54.56 -4.67 -37.35
C VAL A 192 -54.55 -4.20 -35.89
N GLU A 193 -55.62 -4.40 -35.13
CA GLU A 193 -55.67 -4.10 -33.69
C GLU A 193 -54.70 -4.97 -32.88
N LYS A 194 -54.62 -6.27 -33.19
CA LYS A 194 -53.65 -7.18 -32.56
C LYS A 194 -52.21 -6.74 -32.84
N LEU A 195 -51.88 -6.41 -34.09
CA LEU A 195 -50.56 -5.90 -34.46
C LEU A 195 -50.24 -4.55 -33.80
N ARG A 196 -51.24 -3.68 -33.60
CA ARG A 196 -51.05 -2.42 -32.87
C ARG A 196 -50.71 -2.67 -31.40
N GLU A 197 -51.39 -3.62 -30.76
CA GLU A 197 -51.12 -3.99 -29.38
C GLU A 197 -49.74 -4.65 -29.24
N GLU A 198 -49.38 -5.55 -30.15
CA GLU A 198 -48.05 -6.15 -30.20
C GLU A 198 -46.96 -5.08 -30.43
N ASN A 199 -47.20 -4.11 -31.32
CA ASN A 199 -46.27 -2.99 -31.53
C ASN A 199 -46.13 -2.12 -30.27
N ARG A 200 -47.21 -1.94 -29.50
CA ARG A 200 -47.18 -1.25 -28.20
C ARG A 200 -46.34 -2.01 -27.20
N LEU A 201 -46.50 -3.33 -27.10
CA LEU A 201 -45.72 -4.18 -26.20
C LEU A 201 -44.23 -4.22 -26.60
N LEU A 202 -43.92 -4.33 -27.89
CA LEU A 202 -42.55 -4.27 -28.39
C LEU A 202 -41.87 -2.93 -28.05
N ARG A 203 -42.59 -1.81 -28.19
CA ARG A 203 -42.08 -0.49 -27.77
C ARG A 203 -41.78 -0.44 -26.27
N GLN A 204 -42.62 -1.02 -25.44
CA GLN A 204 -42.37 -1.12 -23.99
C GLN A 204 -41.14 -2.01 -23.68
N GLN A 205 -40.97 -3.10 -24.42
CA GLN A 205 -39.79 -3.97 -24.28
C GLN A 205 -38.50 -3.27 -24.72
N VAL A 206 -38.54 -2.50 -25.82
CA VAL A 206 -37.40 -1.68 -26.28
C VAL A 206 -37.03 -0.64 -25.23
N ALA A 207 -38.01 0.11 -24.72
CA ALA A 207 -37.77 1.10 -23.65
C ALA A 207 -37.13 0.45 -22.40
N ARG A 208 -37.62 -0.73 -22.00
CA ARG A 208 -37.03 -1.49 -20.89
C ARG A 208 -35.60 -1.95 -21.18
N ALA A 209 -35.30 -2.34 -22.41
CA ALA A 209 -33.94 -2.72 -22.82
C ALA A 209 -33.00 -1.50 -22.84
N GLU A 210 -33.49 -0.34 -23.29
CA GLU A 210 -32.75 0.93 -23.24
C GLU A 210 -32.43 1.34 -21.80
N ASP A 211 -33.39 1.23 -20.87
CA ASP A 211 -33.18 1.48 -19.44
C ASP A 211 -32.13 0.55 -18.83
N LEU A 212 -32.15 -0.73 -19.21
CA LEU A 212 -31.14 -1.69 -18.77
C LEU A 212 -29.77 -1.36 -19.38
N ASN A 213 -29.72 -0.99 -20.66
CA ASN A 213 -28.48 -0.59 -21.32
C ASN A 213 -27.86 0.65 -20.66
N ALA A 214 -28.67 1.66 -20.30
CA ALA A 214 -28.19 2.82 -19.55
C ALA A 214 -27.59 2.42 -18.18
N LYS A 215 -28.22 1.48 -17.46
CA LYS A 215 -27.68 0.95 -16.19
C LYS A 215 -26.37 0.20 -16.40
N TRP A 216 -26.25 -0.58 -17.47
CA TRP A 216 -25.00 -1.27 -17.83
C TRP A 216 -23.89 -0.28 -18.15
N GLN A 217 -24.17 0.77 -18.93
CA GLN A 217 -23.20 1.82 -19.22
C GLN A 217 -22.73 2.56 -17.96
N HIS A 218 -23.64 2.84 -17.01
CA HIS A 218 -23.25 3.39 -15.71
C HIS A 218 -22.39 2.43 -14.89
N TYR A 219 -22.71 1.15 -14.90
CA TYR A 219 -21.91 0.13 -14.23
C TYR A 219 -20.51 0.02 -14.83
N ASP A 220 -20.41 -0.04 -16.17
CA ASP A 220 -19.13 -0.09 -16.87
C ASP A 220 -18.31 1.17 -16.61
N GLY A 221 -18.94 2.35 -16.63
CA GLY A 221 -18.27 3.61 -16.28
C GLY A 221 -17.73 3.63 -14.84
N SER A 222 -18.54 3.20 -13.86
CA SER A 222 -18.13 3.11 -12.45
C SER A 222 -17.01 2.09 -12.26
N ARG A 223 -17.11 0.93 -12.90
CA ARG A 223 -16.08 -0.11 -12.85
C ARG A 223 -14.76 0.39 -13.44
N ASP A 224 -14.81 1.12 -14.55
CA ASP A 224 -13.64 1.71 -15.15
C ASP A 224 -13.00 2.78 -14.26
N GLU A 225 -13.80 3.56 -13.53
CA GLU A 225 -13.31 4.49 -12.50
C GLU A 225 -12.61 3.76 -11.34
N ASP A 226 -13.21 2.69 -10.84
CA ASP A 226 -12.64 1.86 -9.78
C ASP A 226 -11.31 1.23 -10.22
N VAL A 227 -11.26 0.66 -11.43
CA VAL A 227 -10.04 0.09 -12.02
C VAL A 227 -8.96 1.17 -12.17
N ARG A 228 -9.32 2.38 -12.62
CA ARG A 228 -8.38 3.50 -12.69
C ARG A 228 -7.85 3.91 -11.32
N GLY A 229 -8.71 3.92 -10.29
CA GLY A 229 -8.30 4.20 -8.91
C GLY A 229 -7.32 3.16 -8.36
N LEU A 230 -7.49 1.89 -8.71
CA LEU A 230 -6.58 0.81 -8.34
C LEU A 230 -5.24 0.83 -9.10
N GLN A 231 -5.23 1.35 -10.33
CA GLN A 231 -4.00 1.53 -11.12
C GLN A 231 -3.21 2.80 -10.77
N ALA A 232 -3.80 3.72 -10.01
CA ALA A 232 -3.10 4.91 -9.54
C ALA A 232 -1.91 4.48 -8.66
N PRO A 233 -0.74 5.16 -8.76
CA PRO A 233 0.42 4.83 -7.96
C PRO A 233 0.05 4.85 -6.49
N SER A 234 0.17 3.69 -5.85
CA SER A 234 -0.23 3.59 -4.45
C SER A 234 0.71 4.45 -3.58
N PRO A 235 0.22 5.04 -2.48
CA PRO A 235 1.08 5.77 -1.53
C PRO A 235 2.39 5.04 -1.15
N PRO A 236 2.41 3.71 -0.91
CA PRO A 236 3.66 2.99 -0.67
C PRO A 236 4.60 2.93 -1.88
N GLU A 237 4.11 2.96 -3.12
CA GLU A 237 4.96 3.03 -4.32
C GLU A 237 5.62 4.39 -4.50
N LEU A 238 4.90 5.48 -4.19
CA LEU A 238 5.48 6.83 -4.17
C LEU A 238 6.58 6.94 -3.10
N LEU A 239 6.33 6.40 -1.90
CA LEU A 239 7.34 6.33 -0.84
C LEU A 239 8.54 5.49 -1.24
N ARG A 240 8.36 4.33 -1.90
CA ARG A 240 9.47 3.52 -2.42
C ARG A 240 10.31 4.27 -3.44
N LYS A 241 9.68 5.02 -4.36
CA LYS A 241 10.38 5.87 -5.33
C LYS A 241 11.16 6.99 -4.64
N GLU A 242 10.58 7.60 -3.61
CA GLU A 242 11.25 8.66 -2.85
C GLU A 242 12.43 8.11 -2.03
N ILE A 243 12.28 6.96 -1.38
CA ILE A 243 13.39 6.26 -0.71
C ILE A 243 14.50 5.95 -1.72
N ALA A 244 14.17 5.46 -2.91
CA ALA A 244 15.16 5.19 -3.95
C ALA A 244 15.87 6.47 -4.43
N ARG A 245 15.14 7.59 -4.54
CA ARG A 245 15.71 8.90 -4.88
C ARG A 245 16.69 9.38 -3.81
N LEU A 246 16.27 9.37 -2.54
CA LEU A 246 17.09 9.79 -1.40
C LEU A 246 18.32 8.90 -1.23
N ASN A 247 18.19 7.59 -1.44
CA ASN A 247 19.33 6.66 -1.37
C ASN A 247 20.39 6.95 -2.44
N ARG A 248 19.98 7.33 -3.66
CA ARG A 248 20.93 7.75 -4.70
C ARG A 248 21.66 9.02 -4.30
N GLN A 249 20.92 10.02 -3.81
CA GLN A 249 21.52 11.29 -3.35
C GLN A 249 22.51 11.06 -2.22
N LEU A 250 22.17 10.22 -1.24
CA LEU A 250 23.07 9.88 -0.14
C LEU A 250 24.34 9.16 -0.64
N ALA A 251 24.20 8.26 -1.62
CA ALA A 251 25.34 7.56 -2.20
C ALA A 251 26.28 8.51 -2.95
N GLU A 252 25.72 9.46 -3.71
CA GLU A 252 26.46 10.53 -4.40
C GLU A 252 27.19 11.41 -3.39
N GLU A 253 26.52 11.90 -2.35
CA GLU A 253 27.14 12.68 -1.28
C GLU A 253 28.26 11.92 -0.58
N MET A 254 28.03 10.66 -0.18
CA MET A 254 29.08 9.84 0.43
C MET A 254 30.26 9.62 -0.51
N SER A 255 30.02 9.47 -1.82
CA SER A 255 31.10 9.37 -2.80
C SER A 255 31.90 10.67 -2.90
N GLY A 256 31.23 11.83 -2.88
CA GLY A 256 31.85 13.15 -2.86
C GLY A 256 32.68 13.39 -1.60
N HIS A 257 32.19 12.97 -0.44
CA HIS A 257 32.97 13.06 0.81
C HIS A 257 34.22 12.17 0.77
N ARG A 258 34.13 10.96 0.18
CA ARG A 258 35.30 10.08 0.01
C ARG A 258 36.33 10.69 -0.92
N THR A 259 35.92 11.23 -2.06
CA THR A 259 36.86 11.88 -3.01
C THR A 259 37.51 13.11 -2.39
N ALA A 260 36.75 13.94 -1.67
CA ALA A 260 37.29 15.09 -0.94
C ALA A 260 38.30 14.68 0.13
N ARG A 261 38.04 13.59 0.86
CA ARG A 261 38.97 13.06 1.86
C ARG A 261 40.27 12.57 1.22
N LEU A 262 40.20 11.84 0.10
CA LEU A 262 41.39 11.40 -0.62
C LEU A 262 42.20 12.60 -1.15
N ALA A 263 41.54 13.63 -1.66
CA ALA A 263 42.20 14.86 -2.11
C ALA A 263 42.90 15.59 -0.95
N LEU A 264 42.28 15.66 0.22
CA LEU A 264 42.88 16.25 1.41
C LEU A 264 44.12 15.46 1.88
N GLU A 265 44.04 14.14 1.90
CA GLU A 265 45.17 13.27 2.25
C GLU A 265 46.32 13.42 1.23
N ALA A 266 46.01 13.53 -0.06
CA ALA A 266 47.00 13.81 -1.10
C ALA A 266 47.65 15.19 -0.93
N ALA A 267 46.87 16.23 -0.63
CA ALA A 267 47.37 17.57 -0.36
C ALA A 267 48.30 17.61 0.87
N ARG A 268 47.95 16.88 1.94
CA ARG A 268 48.82 16.72 3.12
C ARG A 268 50.14 16.06 2.75
N ARG A 269 50.11 14.95 2.02
CA ARG A 269 51.34 14.28 1.54
C ARG A 269 52.18 15.20 0.66
N ALA A 270 51.56 15.97 -0.24
CA ALA A 270 52.27 16.93 -1.08
C ALA A 270 52.94 18.04 -0.26
N ARG A 271 52.26 18.54 0.77
CA ARG A 271 52.82 19.51 1.73
C ARG A 271 53.99 18.92 2.49
N ASP A 272 53.85 17.71 3.05
CA ASP A 272 54.89 17.07 3.84
C ASP A 272 56.13 16.80 2.97
N ALA A 273 55.95 16.32 1.74
CA ALA A 273 57.03 16.17 0.76
C ALA A 273 57.68 17.53 0.37
N ALA A 274 56.92 18.63 0.37
CA ALA A 274 57.49 19.96 0.12
C ALA A 274 58.32 20.46 1.30
N LEU A 275 57.89 20.19 2.53
CA LEU A 275 58.65 20.51 3.74
C LEU A 275 59.96 19.72 3.78
N GLU A 276 59.93 18.42 3.44
CA GLU A 276 61.15 17.60 3.31
C GLU A 276 62.13 18.19 2.29
N ARG A 277 61.64 18.65 1.12
CA ARG A 277 62.49 19.32 0.12
C ARG A 277 63.11 20.61 0.65
N VAL A 278 62.33 21.45 1.34
CA VAL A 278 62.85 22.68 1.96
C VAL A 278 63.93 22.33 2.99
N GLN A 279 63.68 21.32 3.84
CA GLN A 279 64.65 20.88 4.84
C GLN A 279 65.95 20.38 4.21
N VAL A 280 65.88 19.62 3.12
CA VAL A 280 67.06 19.17 2.38
C VAL A 280 67.83 20.35 1.78
N LEU A 281 67.13 21.32 1.19
CA LEU A 281 67.76 22.54 0.63
C LEU A 281 68.43 23.39 1.72
N GLU A 282 67.82 23.51 2.90
CA GLU A 282 68.41 24.20 4.04
C GLU A 282 69.70 23.53 4.52
N GLN A 283 69.74 22.20 4.59
CA GLN A 283 70.96 21.45 4.94
C GLN A 283 72.08 21.65 3.91
N GLN A 284 71.73 21.66 2.62
CA GLN A 284 72.69 21.94 1.54
C GLN A 284 73.24 23.37 1.61
N ALA A 285 72.38 24.36 1.89
CA ALA A 285 72.80 25.75 2.05
C ALA A 285 73.63 25.98 3.33
N GLY A 286 73.31 25.28 4.42
CA GLY A 286 74.08 25.29 5.68
C GLY A 286 75.46 24.62 5.56
N GLY A 287 75.60 23.64 4.67
CA GLY A 287 76.88 22.99 4.36
C GLY A 287 77.79 23.78 3.40
N ALA A 288 77.25 24.76 2.66
CA ALA A 288 77.98 25.60 1.71
C ALA A 288 78.56 26.90 2.34
N GLY A 289 78.57 27.02 3.67
CA GLY A 289 79.04 28.19 4.43
C GLY A 289 80.55 28.35 4.54
N GLY A 290 81.32 28.01 3.50
CA GLY A 290 82.78 28.11 3.45
C GLY A 290 83.35 28.88 2.25
N GLY A 291 82.52 29.63 1.52
CA GLY A 291 82.94 30.39 0.34
C GLY A 291 82.60 31.87 0.46
N GLN A 292 83.58 32.68 0.84
CA GLN A 292 83.50 34.14 0.95
C GLN A 292 83.35 34.79 -0.44
N CYS A 293 82.30 35.57 -0.67
CA CYS A 293 82.23 36.57 -1.74
C CYS A 293 81.35 37.75 -1.30
N GLY A 294 82.00 38.87 -0.96
CA GLY A 294 81.61 40.25 -1.28
C GLY A 294 80.19 40.78 -1.04
N LEU A 295 80.10 41.72 -0.09
CA LEU A 295 79.41 43.02 -0.18
C LEU A 295 77.87 43.06 -0.35
N GLY A 296 77.23 43.55 0.73
CA GLY A 296 76.12 44.52 0.66
C GLY A 296 74.71 44.00 0.38
N SER A 297 73.92 43.72 1.45
CA SER A 297 72.45 43.95 1.50
C SER A 297 71.82 43.39 2.79
N GLY A 298 72.15 43.96 3.95
CA GLY A 298 71.51 43.59 5.24
C GLY A 298 70.10 44.15 5.47
N GLY A 299 69.63 45.07 4.62
CA GLY A 299 68.34 45.78 4.80
C GLY A 299 67.15 45.14 4.08
N VAL A 300 67.38 44.40 2.98
CA VAL A 300 66.31 43.93 2.10
C VAL A 300 65.62 42.68 2.66
N GLY A 301 66.37 41.79 3.32
CA GLY A 301 65.84 40.55 3.91
C GLY A 301 64.87 40.77 5.07
N ARG A 302 65.17 41.68 6.00
CA ARG A 302 64.25 42.02 7.12
C ARG A 302 62.97 42.71 6.64
N ALA A 303 63.07 43.57 5.62
CA ALA A 303 61.91 44.23 5.02
C ALA A 303 61.03 43.26 4.18
N ALA A 304 61.63 42.24 3.55
CA ALA A 304 60.92 41.19 2.83
C ALA A 304 60.21 40.21 3.79
N LEU A 305 60.88 39.79 4.86
CA LEU A 305 60.27 38.98 5.93
C LEU A 305 59.14 39.72 6.65
N SER A 306 59.31 41.02 6.93
CA SER A 306 58.25 41.86 7.51
C SER A 306 57.06 42.03 6.56
N ARG A 307 57.29 42.21 5.25
CA ARG A 307 56.22 42.22 4.23
C ARG A 307 55.50 40.88 4.11
N SER A 308 56.23 39.76 4.18
CA SER A 308 55.64 38.42 4.16
C SER A 308 54.80 38.15 5.41
N GLN A 309 55.27 38.55 6.60
CA GLN A 309 54.51 38.44 7.84
C GLN A 309 53.27 39.35 7.84
N SER A 310 53.38 40.56 7.31
CA SER A 310 52.25 41.48 7.11
C SER A 310 51.22 40.92 6.12
N GLY A 311 51.66 40.26 5.05
CA GLY A 311 50.78 39.56 4.10
C GLY A 311 50.00 38.42 4.76
N VAL A 312 50.65 37.61 5.59
CA VAL A 312 50.00 36.52 6.35
C VAL A 312 48.99 37.07 7.36
N VAL A 313 49.33 38.13 8.09
CA VAL A 313 48.40 38.78 9.04
C VAL A 313 47.20 39.40 8.32
N THR A 314 47.42 39.99 7.15
CA THR A 314 46.33 40.56 6.34
C THR A 314 45.42 39.46 5.79
N ALA A 315 45.98 38.35 5.29
CA ALA A 315 45.21 37.20 4.83
C ALA A 315 44.40 36.56 5.99
N ALA A 316 45.01 36.43 7.17
CA ALA A 316 44.31 35.95 8.37
C ALA A 316 43.16 36.90 8.77
N ARG A 317 43.35 38.21 8.68
CA ARG A 317 42.30 39.22 8.95
C ARG A 317 41.14 39.09 7.95
N VAL A 318 41.44 38.92 6.66
CA VAL A 318 40.42 38.68 5.63
C VAL A 318 39.63 37.40 5.93
N GLN A 319 40.32 36.32 6.31
CA GLN A 319 39.67 35.05 6.65
C GLN A 319 38.77 35.17 7.89
N ILE A 320 39.21 35.88 8.93
CA ILE A 320 38.39 36.12 10.13
C ILE A 320 37.13 36.92 9.77
N LEU A 321 37.24 37.91 8.90
CA LEU A 321 36.08 38.69 8.44
C LEU A 321 35.12 37.83 7.62
N ALA A 322 35.63 36.99 6.71
CA ALA A 322 34.82 36.05 5.95
C ALA A 322 34.04 35.10 6.87
N TYR A 323 34.72 34.46 7.82
CA TYR A 323 34.04 33.57 8.79
C TYR A 323 33.04 34.29 9.68
N LYS A 324 33.32 35.55 10.05
CA LYS A 324 32.38 36.36 10.82
C LYS A 324 31.14 36.66 9.97
N ASP A 325 31.31 37.00 8.70
CA ASP A 325 30.21 37.27 7.78
C ASP A 325 29.37 35.99 7.53
N ASP A 326 30.02 34.83 7.32
CA ASP A 326 29.36 33.52 7.23
C ASP A 326 28.52 33.23 8.48
N PHE A 327 29.10 33.44 9.67
CA PHE A 327 28.38 33.24 10.93
C PHE A 327 27.17 34.18 11.09
N THR A 328 27.30 35.43 10.63
CA THR A 328 26.16 36.37 10.65
C THR A 328 25.08 35.98 9.63
N SER A 329 25.47 35.48 8.45
CA SER A 329 24.51 34.99 7.45
C SER A 329 23.75 33.77 7.96
N GLU A 330 24.47 32.79 8.51
CA GLU A 330 23.89 31.57 9.08
C GLU A 330 22.91 31.90 10.21
N ARG A 331 23.25 32.89 11.05
CA ARG A 331 22.33 33.38 12.08
C ARG A 331 21.06 34.00 11.49
N ALA A 332 21.20 34.85 10.47
CA ALA A 332 20.07 35.48 9.81
C ALA A 332 19.17 34.44 9.11
N ASP A 333 19.75 33.40 8.52
CA ASP A 333 19.02 32.25 7.96
C ASP A 333 18.26 31.48 9.04
N ARG A 334 18.89 31.26 10.19
CA ARG A 334 18.24 30.62 11.34
C ARG A 334 17.07 31.44 11.87
N GLU A 335 17.22 32.76 11.96
CA GLU A 335 16.13 33.67 12.37
C GLU A 335 14.98 33.65 11.36
N ARG A 336 15.27 33.70 10.05
CA ARG A 336 14.25 33.52 8.99
C ARG A 336 13.53 32.17 9.08
N ALA A 337 14.28 31.08 9.30
CA ALA A 337 13.71 29.76 9.47
C ALA A 337 12.82 29.68 10.72
N GLN A 338 13.23 30.30 11.83
CA GLN A 338 12.42 30.41 13.03
C GLN A 338 11.13 31.21 12.79
N SER A 339 11.19 32.35 12.11
CA SER A 339 9.99 33.11 11.72
C SER A 339 9.05 32.26 10.87
N ARG A 340 9.58 31.52 9.89
CA ARG A 340 8.77 30.64 9.02
C ARG A 340 8.11 29.51 9.80
N ILE A 341 8.80 28.94 10.78
CA ILE A 341 8.23 27.92 11.67
C ILE A 341 7.04 28.52 12.44
N HIS A 342 7.18 29.70 13.03
CA HIS A 342 6.09 30.35 13.76
C HIS A 342 4.88 30.65 12.84
N GLU A 343 5.11 31.17 11.62
CA GLU A 343 4.03 31.39 10.64
C GLU A 343 3.30 30.09 10.27
N LEU A 344 4.04 29.00 10.10
CA LEU A 344 3.47 27.69 9.80
C LEU A 344 2.68 27.15 10.99
N GLU A 345 3.17 27.33 12.21
CA GLU A 345 2.44 26.97 13.43
C GLU A 345 1.12 27.74 13.54
N GLU A 346 1.11 29.05 13.26
CA GLU A 346 -0.11 29.86 13.21
C GLU A 346 -1.08 29.38 12.12
N THR A 347 -0.55 29.06 10.93
CA THR A 347 -1.34 28.52 9.81
C THR A 347 -1.98 27.19 10.18
N VAL A 348 -1.22 26.27 10.79
CA VAL A 348 -1.72 24.99 11.28
C VAL A 348 -2.77 25.20 12.37
N ALA A 349 -2.55 26.12 13.30
CA ALA A 349 -3.54 26.45 14.33
C ALA A 349 -4.83 27.00 13.72
N SER A 350 -4.74 27.85 12.69
CA SER A 350 -5.90 28.38 11.96
C SER A 350 -6.67 27.29 11.23
N LEU A 351 -5.98 26.42 10.49
CA LEU A 351 -6.59 25.29 9.79
C LEU A 351 -7.26 24.31 10.75
N ARG A 352 -6.64 24.03 11.90
CA ARG A 352 -7.26 23.21 12.95
C ARG A 352 -8.55 23.82 13.47
N ARG A 353 -8.59 25.14 13.70
CA ARG A 353 -9.82 25.86 14.08
C ARG A 353 -10.88 25.83 12.97
N GLN A 354 -10.48 25.98 11.71
CA GLN A 354 -11.42 25.91 10.58
C GLN A 354 -11.99 24.50 10.41
N ALA A 355 -11.17 23.47 10.58
CA ALA A 355 -11.59 22.07 10.53
C ALA A 355 -12.53 21.72 11.70
N SER A 356 -12.30 22.23 12.91
CA SER A 356 -13.23 22.04 14.03
C SER A 356 -14.56 22.76 13.79
N LEU A 357 -14.55 23.99 13.26
CA LEU A 357 -15.78 24.70 12.89
C LEU A 357 -16.57 23.99 11.79
N ARG A 358 -15.90 23.43 10.77
CA ARG A 358 -16.55 22.61 9.74
C ARG A 358 -17.14 21.31 10.27
N GLN A 359 -16.55 20.73 11.32
CA GLN A 359 -17.11 19.54 11.99
C GLN A 359 -18.34 19.89 12.82
N VAL A 360 -18.38 21.07 13.44
CA VAL A 360 -19.54 21.54 14.24
C VAL A 360 -20.67 22.07 13.33
N ALA A 361 -20.35 22.64 12.18
CA ALA A 361 -21.31 23.22 11.23
C ALA A 361 -21.89 22.22 10.22
N ARG A 362 -21.63 20.91 10.36
CA ARG A 362 -22.25 19.88 9.51
C ARG A 362 -23.63 19.52 10.10
N PRO A 363 -24.76 20.00 9.55
CA PRO A 363 -26.07 19.53 10.00
C PRO A 363 -26.15 18.02 9.78
N ALA A 364 -26.64 17.29 10.78
CA ALA A 364 -26.90 15.86 10.68
C ALA A 364 -27.78 15.58 9.45
N PRO A 365 -27.47 14.54 8.65
CA PRO A 365 -28.36 14.16 7.55
C PRO A 365 -29.74 13.78 8.14
N PRO A 366 -30.86 14.24 7.56
CA PRO A 366 -32.17 13.84 8.04
C PRO A 366 -32.33 12.33 7.85
N ALA A 367 -32.70 11.63 8.93
CA ALA A 367 -33.00 10.20 8.90
C ALA A 367 -34.06 9.88 7.83
N PRO A 368 -33.98 8.71 7.17
CA PRO A 368 -34.95 8.33 6.14
C PRO A 368 -36.31 8.15 6.80
N ARG A 369 -37.25 9.04 6.48
CA ARG A 369 -38.66 8.86 6.85
C ARG A 369 -39.21 7.70 6.06
N VAL A 370 -39.42 6.56 6.73
CA VAL A 370 -40.30 5.48 6.27
C VAL A 370 -41.68 6.07 6.01
N ARG A 371 -42.05 6.23 4.74
CA ARG A 371 -43.43 6.49 4.34
C ARG A 371 -44.16 5.16 4.31
N GLY A 372 -45.03 4.95 5.30
CA GLY A 372 -46.01 3.87 5.27
C GLY A 372 -47.03 4.07 4.13
N PRO A 373 -47.67 3.00 3.64
CA PRO A 373 -48.63 3.09 2.55
C PRO A 373 -49.97 3.65 3.05
N LEU A 374 -50.49 4.67 2.36
CA LEU A 374 -51.89 5.06 2.50
C LEU A 374 -52.79 3.97 1.92
N ARG A 375 -53.81 3.61 2.70
CA ARG A 375 -54.95 2.76 2.34
C ARG A 375 -56.06 3.65 1.78
N GLU A 376 -56.51 3.35 0.56
CA GLU A 376 -57.81 3.69 -0.03
C GLU A 376 -57.90 2.80 -1.28
N GLY A 377 -58.94 2.04 -1.62
CA GLY A 377 -60.25 1.78 -1.05
C GLY A 377 -61.00 0.99 -2.13
N ARG A 378 -61.41 -0.25 -1.82
CA ARG A 378 -62.49 -1.08 -2.41
C ARG A 378 -62.77 -0.98 -3.94
N ARG A 379 -62.69 -2.13 -4.63
CA ARG A 379 -63.84 -3.06 -4.90
C ARG A 379 -63.36 -4.26 -5.74
N SER A 380 -63.53 -5.46 -5.19
CA SER A 380 -63.61 -6.72 -5.94
C SER A 380 -65.05 -6.93 -6.47
N PRO A 381 -65.26 -7.78 -7.50
CA PRO A 381 -65.78 -9.13 -7.21
C PRO A 381 -65.14 -10.23 -8.07
N THR A 382 -64.66 -11.33 -7.48
CA THR A 382 -65.35 -12.61 -7.20
C THR A 382 -65.45 -13.57 -8.39
N ARG A 383 -64.71 -14.69 -8.30
CA ARG A 383 -64.98 -16.09 -8.74
C ARG A 383 -63.63 -16.74 -9.11
N ALA A 384 -63.31 -18.00 -8.83
CA ALA A 384 -63.80 -19.05 -7.94
C ALA A 384 -62.70 -20.14 -8.01
N GLU A 385 -62.33 -20.71 -6.87
CA GLU A 385 -61.72 -22.06 -6.76
C GLU A 385 -62.81 -23.11 -7.13
N PRO A 386 -62.48 -24.33 -7.64
CA PRO A 386 -61.92 -25.36 -6.74
C PRO A 386 -61.05 -26.49 -7.34
N ASP A 387 -60.22 -27.03 -6.45
CA ASP A 387 -59.91 -28.45 -6.17
C ASP A 387 -59.27 -29.42 -7.19
N ALA A 388 -58.33 -30.19 -6.62
CA ALA A 388 -58.24 -31.66 -6.63
C ALA A 388 -56.98 -32.29 -7.25
N SER A 389 -56.22 -32.89 -6.34
CA SER A 389 -55.68 -34.26 -6.39
C SER A 389 -54.38 -34.57 -7.13
N ALA A 390 -53.43 -35.05 -6.33
CA ALA A 390 -52.32 -35.93 -6.73
C ALA A 390 -52.83 -37.27 -7.30
N PRO A 391 -51.93 -38.05 -7.93
CA PRO A 391 -51.56 -39.30 -7.27
C PRO A 391 -50.04 -39.63 -7.30
N ALA A 392 -49.66 -40.48 -6.34
CA ALA A 392 -48.43 -41.28 -6.28
C ALA A 392 -48.33 -42.22 -7.51
N VAL A 393 -47.21 -42.86 -7.89
CA VAL A 393 -46.46 -43.88 -7.13
C VAL A 393 -45.09 -44.20 -7.77
N SER A 394 -44.13 -44.53 -6.89
CA SER A 394 -43.14 -45.63 -6.94
C SER A 394 -41.92 -45.68 -7.88
N ALA A 395 -40.78 -45.77 -7.17
CA ALA A 395 -39.72 -46.78 -7.27
C ALA A 395 -38.48 -46.52 -8.15
N GLY A 396 -37.29 -46.68 -7.54
CA GLY A 396 -36.16 -47.33 -8.21
C GLY A 396 -34.77 -46.75 -7.96
N GLN A 397 -34.10 -47.27 -6.92
CA GLN A 397 -32.71 -47.77 -6.96
C GLN A 397 -31.53 -46.78 -7.09
N ARG A 398 -30.67 -46.83 -6.05
CA ARG A 398 -29.23 -46.57 -6.12
C ARG A 398 -28.57 -47.53 -7.12
N PRO A 399 -27.36 -47.19 -7.60
CA PRO A 399 -26.27 -48.12 -7.36
C PRO A 399 -24.96 -47.45 -6.93
N GLY A 400 -24.17 -48.21 -6.17
CA GLY A 400 -22.76 -47.95 -5.92
C GLY A 400 -21.85 -48.93 -6.67
N THR A 401 -20.58 -48.51 -6.78
CA THR A 401 -19.31 -49.27 -6.81
C THR A 401 -18.84 -50.09 -8.03
N ALA A 402 -17.73 -49.57 -8.60
CA ALA A 402 -16.43 -50.21 -8.96
C ALA A 402 -16.32 -51.05 -10.26
N PRO A 403 -15.13 -51.48 -10.76
CA PRO A 403 -13.72 -51.16 -10.43
C PRO A 403 -12.77 -50.94 -11.66
N CYS A 404 -11.51 -50.50 -11.46
CA CYS A 404 -10.35 -50.76 -12.34
C CYS A 404 -9.02 -50.30 -11.66
N PRO A 405 -7.81 -50.79 -12.05
CA PRO A 405 -7.06 -51.85 -11.36
C PRO A 405 -5.70 -51.45 -10.73
N GLU A 406 -5.16 -52.38 -9.93
CA GLU A 406 -3.87 -52.42 -9.19
C GLU A 406 -2.61 -52.51 -10.10
N SER A 407 -1.55 -51.70 -9.93
CA SER A 407 -0.31 -51.81 -9.08
C SER A 407 0.94 -52.30 -9.90
N PRO A 408 2.24 -52.24 -9.47
CA PRO A 408 2.88 -51.77 -8.21
C PRO A 408 4.24 -50.99 -8.36
N GLY A 409 4.80 -50.45 -7.26
CA GLY A 409 6.25 -50.14 -7.20
C GLY A 409 6.76 -49.24 -6.06
N GLU A 410 7.08 -49.86 -4.91
CA GLU A 410 8.13 -49.51 -3.94
C GLU A 410 7.97 -48.39 -2.88
N GLY A 411 8.21 -48.81 -1.62
CA GLY A 411 9.03 -48.05 -0.67
C GLY A 411 8.30 -47.32 0.46
N GLY A 412 8.06 -48.00 1.58
CA GLY A 412 7.51 -47.39 2.79
C GLY A 412 8.51 -46.53 3.57
N HIS A 413 8.01 -45.57 4.37
CA HIS A 413 8.43 -45.24 5.75
C HIS A 413 7.48 -44.15 6.33
N PRO A 414 7.33 -44.06 7.67
CA PRO A 414 6.12 -43.52 8.31
C PRO A 414 6.25 -42.05 8.74
N GLY A 415 5.10 -41.37 8.80
CA GLY A 415 4.90 -40.25 9.74
C GLY A 415 5.03 -38.84 9.16
N ALA A 416 3.99 -38.37 8.46
CA ALA A 416 3.64 -36.95 8.43
C ALA A 416 2.11 -36.85 8.36
N PRO A 417 1.44 -36.07 9.22
CA PRO A 417 0.03 -35.81 9.02
C PRO A 417 -0.10 -35.06 7.69
N GLN A 418 -0.97 -35.59 6.84
CA GLN A 418 -1.37 -35.03 5.57
C GLN A 418 -1.87 -33.60 5.83
N ARG A 419 -1.00 -32.59 5.61
CA ARG A 419 -1.42 -31.18 5.68
C ARG A 419 -2.36 -30.94 4.53
N GLY A 420 -3.64 -30.76 4.84
CA GLY A 420 -4.64 -30.33 3.87
C GLY A 420 -4.17 -29.04 3.22
N GLN A 421 -4.20 -28.99 1.89
CA GLN A 421 -4.11 -27.73 1.16
C GLN A 421 -5.43 -26.99 1.41
N GLY A 422 -5.47 -26.16 2.45
CA GLY A 422 -6.67 -25.40 2.81
C GLY A 422 -6.84 -25.10 4.31
N ASP A 423 -5.74 -24.88 5.04
CA ASP A 423 -5.80 -24.51 6.45
C ASP A 423 -5.25 -23.09 6.64
N LEU A 424 -6.13 -22.17 7.01
CA LEU A 424 -5.78 -20.82 7.43
C LEU A 424 -5.12 -20.87 8.81
N GLN A 425 -3.97 -20.19 8.97
CA GLN A 425 -3.19 -20.24 10.21
C GLN A 425 -3.18 -18.90 10.94
N CYS A 426 -3.29 -18.96 12.27
CA CYS A 426 -3.11 -17.80 13.13
C CYS A 426 -1.64 -17.36 13.10
N PRO A 427 -1.32 -16.10 12.72
CA PRO A 427 0.06 -15.63 12.63
C PRO A 427 0.79 -15.53 13.97
N HIS A 428 0.06 -15.61 15.10
CA HIS A 428 0.64 -15.45 16.45
C HIS A 428 0.98 -16.77 17.14
N CYS A 429 0.16 -17.81 16.95
CA CYS A 429 0.36 -19.11 17.61
C CYS A 429 0.45 -20.30 16.65
N LEU A 430 0.34 -20.05 15.33
CA LEU A 430 0.40 -21.06 14.26
C LEU A 430 -0.64 -22.16 14.37
N ARG A 431 -1.73 -21.93 15.13
CA ARG A 431 -2.89 -22.82 15.15
C ARG A 431 -3.55 -22.79 13.77
N GLY A 432 -3.71 -23.97 13.18
CA GLY A 432 -4.43 -24.17 11.93
C GLY A 432 -5.92 -24.26 12.18
N SER A 433 -6.68 -23.57 11.34
CA SER A 433 -8.13 -23.65 11.22
C SER A 433 -8.43 -24.01 9.77
N GLY A 434 -9.38 -24.92 9.54
CA GLY A 434 -9.78 -25.26 8.16
C GLY A 434 -10.38 -24.05 7.43
N ASP A 435 -10.37 -24.07 6.10
CA ASP A 435 -10.90 -22.99 5.26
C ASP A 435 -12.36 -22.59 5.60
N ASP A 436 -13.17 -23.54 6.08
CA ASP A 436 -14.57 -23.30 6.49
C ASP A 436 -14.69 -22.56 7.84
N GLN A 437 -13.59 -22.39 8.59
CA GLN A 437 -13.55 -21.82 9.95
C GLN A 437 -12.93 -20.41 10.00
N GLY A 438 -12.95 -19.66 8.89
CA GLY A 438 -12.33 -18.34 8.80
C GLY A 438 -12.79 -17.34 9.88
N GLU A 439 -14.08 -17.30 10.22
CA GLU A 439 -14.59 -16.40 11.27
C GLU A 439 -14.07 -16.76 12.68
N GLU A 440 -13.88 -18.05 12.93
CA GLU A 440 -13.37 -18.57 14.19
C GLU A 440 -11.86 -18.31 14.33
N LEU A 441 -11.14 -18.35 13.20
CA LEU A 441 -9.76 -17.88 13.12
C LEU A 441 -9.64 -16.39 13.43
N PHE A 442 -10.49 -15.52 12.88
CA PHE A 442 -10.43 -14.08 13.17
C PHE A 442 -10.73 -13.77 14.64
N ARG A 443 -11.69 -14.46 15.24
CA ARG A 443 -11.98 -14.37 16.69
C ARG A 443 -10.77 -14.82 17.50
N HIS A 444 -10.20 -15.96 17.13
CA HIS A 444 -9.00 -16.49 17.76
C HIS A 444 -7.79 -15.55 17.62
N VAL A 445 -7.58 -14.93 16.45
CA VAL A 445 -6.50 -13.94 16.24
C VAL A 445 -6.71 -12.71 17.13
N ALA A 446 -7.95 -12.23 17.27
CA ALA A 446 -8.27 -11.11 18.15
C ALA A 446 -8.06 -11.43 19.64
N GLU A 447 -8.28 -12.68 20.05
CA GLU A 447 -8.03 -13.17 21.40
C GLU A 447 -6.55 -13.50 21.64
N CYS A 448 -5.85 -14.05 20.65
CA CYS A 448 -4.44 -14.42 20.72
C CYS A 448 -3.49 -13.21 20.76
N CYS A 449 -3.99 -12.02 20.37
CA CYS A 449 -3.27 -10.75 20.49
C CYS A 449 -3.45 -10.05 21.84
N ARG A 450 -4.29 -10.57 22.74
CA ARG A 450 -4.46 -10.07 24.11
C ARG A 450 -3.62 -10.89 25.07
#